data_AF-A0A951NY48-F1
#
_entry.id   AF-A0A951NY48-F1
#
_cell.length_a   1.000
_cell.length_b   1.000
_cell.length_c   1.000
_cell.angle_alpha   90.00
_cell.angle_beta   90.00
_cell.angle_gamma   90.00
#
_symmetry.space_group_name_H-M   'P 1'
#
loop_
_entity.id
_entity.type
_entity.pdbx_description
1 polymer ?
#
loop_
_entity_poly.entity_id
_entity_poly.type
_entity_poly.pdbx_seq_one_letter_code
_entity_poly.pdbx_strand_id
1 'polypeptide(L)'
;MNPPSPMKDVVPVGRFFSMGNGRVGQYLSTRVLSVRSPFRRFSRSNDVCYLGFDKLSQAQKFAQSLASSGLRFSVQKGQILIQFPYEIKLFGDTETAKRLAYWDRKDHDRNSQKVAIRAGSASLHAA
;
A
#
# COMPACT_ATOMS: atom_id res chain seq x y z
N MET A 1 -15.84 -27.89 10.53
CA MET A 1 -14.85 -26.93 11.06
C MET A 1 -14.65 -25.84 10.01
N ASN A 2 -15.09 -24.61 10.30
CA ASN A 2 -14.78 -23.47 9.43
C ASN A 2 -13.34 -23.03 9.70
N PRO A 3 -12.51 -22.79 8.68
CA PRO A 3 -11.17 -22.25 8.91
C PRO A 3 -11.29 -20.86 9.54
N PRO A 4 -10.41 -20.51 10.50
CA PRO A 4 -10.36 -19.15 11.01
C PRO A 4 -10.11 -18.21 9.83
N SER A 5 -10.96 -17.18 9.72
CA SER A 5 -10.74 -16.10 8.75
C SER A 5 -9.32 -15.57 8.92
N PRO A 6 -8.54 -15.35 7.84
CA PRO A 6 -7.21 -14.80 7.96
C PRO A 6 -7.34 -13.46 8.66
N MET A 7 -6.86 -13.39 9.91
CA MET A 7 -6.61 -12.12 10.57
C MET A 7 -5.78 -11.31 9.59
N LYS A 8 -6.31 -10.19 9.13
CA LYS A 8 -5.54 -9.25 8.32
C LYS A 8 -4.41 -8.79 9.22
N ASP A 9 -3.23 -9.39 9.02
CA ASP A 9 -2.02 -9.04 9.76
C ASP A 9 -1.91 -7.52 9.76
N VAL A 10 -1.97 -6.94 10.96
CA VAL A 10 -1.91 -5.49 11.13
C VAL A 10 -0.48 -5.08 10.81
N VAL A 11 -0.25 -4.65 9.57
CA VAL A 11 1.06 -4.17 9.13
C VAL A 11 1.41 -2.90 9.90
N PRO A 12 2.53 -2.86 10.65
CA PRO A 12 2.88 -1.71 11.46
C PRO A 12 3.35 -0.55 10.57
N VAL A 13 2.42 0.33 10.22
CA VAL A 13 2.68 1.53 9.41
C VAL A 13 3.67 2.44 10.13
N GLY A 14 4.62 2.98 9.37
CA GLY A 14 5.65 3.92 9.85
C GLY A 14 6.88 3.26 10.46
N ARG A 15 6.85 1.96 10.79
CA ARG A 15 8.01 1.24 11.33
C ARG A 15 8.89 0.69 10.20
N PHE A 16 10.21 0.79 10.40
CA PHE A 16 11.20 0.18 9.52
C PHE A 16 11.40 -1.30 9.88
N PHE A 17 11.68 -2.12 8.87
CA PHE A 17 12.03 -3.53 9.06
C PHE A 17 13.07 -3.98 8.03
N SER A 18 13.88 -4.98 8.37
CA SER A 18 14.85 -5.55 7.45
C SER A 18 14.16 -6.49 6.45
N MET A 19 14.50 -6.37 5.18
CA MET A 19 14.05 -7.28 4.10
C MET A 19 15.16 -8.21 3.61
N GLY A 20 16.25 -8.32 4.38
CA GLY A 20 17.46 -9.04 4.00
C GLY A 20 18.24 -8.36 2.87
N ASN A 21 19.47 -8.84 2.64
CA ASN A 21 20.36 -8.36 1.57
C ASN A 21 20.62 -6.84 1.63
N GLY A 22 20.67 -6.27 2.84
CA GLY A 22 20.89 -4.84 3.06
C GLY A 22 19.73 -3.94 2.64
N ARG A 23 18.52 -4.50 2.45
CA ARG A 23 17.29 -3.76 2.13
C ARG A 23 16.49 -3.48 3.39
N VAL A 24 15.89 -2.30 3.45
CA VAL A 24 15.01 -1.85 4.54
C VAL A 24 13.65 -1.51 3.94
N GLY A 25 12.60 -2.11 4.50
CA GLY A 25 11.21 -1.84 4.18
C GLY A 25 10.57 -0.89 5.19
N GLN A 26 9.60 -0.10 4.73
CA GLN A 26 8.72 0.70 5.57
C GLN A 26 7.33 0.76 4.94
N TYR A 27 6.32 0.28 5.66
CA TYR A 27 4.93 0.48 5.26
C TYR A 27 4.56 1.95 5.50
N LEU A 28 4.21 2.67 4.42
CA LEU A 28 3.71 4.04 4.50
C LEU A 28 2.18 4.07 4.65
N SER A 29 1.51 3.01 4.19
CA SER A 29 0.13 2.66 4.47
C SER A 29 -0.07 1.15 4.34
N THR A 30 -1.30 0.65 4.48
CA THR A 30 -1.58 -0.79 4.33
C THR A 30 -1.28 -1.31 2.92
N ARG A 31 -1.39 -0.44 1.90
CA ARG A 31 -1.17 -0.75 0.48
C ARG A 31 0.17 -0.27 -0.07
N VAL A 32 0.89 0.57 0.67
CA VAL A 32 2.10 1.24 0.17
C VAL A 32 3.31 0.83 1.00
N LEU A 33 4.26 0.15 0.36
CA LEU A 33 5.53 -0.25 0.96
C LEU A 33 6.69 0.43 0.23
N SER A 34 7.49 1.20 0.98
CA SER A 34 8.76 1.73 0.49
C SER A 34 9.90 0.77 0.84
N VAL A 35 10.76 0.46 -0.12
CA VAL A 35 11.94 -0.40 0.04
C VAL A 35 13.17 0.37 -0.42
N ARG A 36 14.15 0.47 0.46
CA ARG A 36 15.40 1.21 0.23
C ARG A 36 16.60 0.31 0.45
N SER A 37 17.71 0.63 -0.21
CA SER A 37 18.99 -0.07 -0.04
C SER A 37 20.05 0.89 0.53
N PRO A 38 19.97 1.24 1.83
CA PRO A 38 20.76 2.32 2.42
C PRO A 38 22.28 2.11 2.36
N PHE A 39 22.73 0.85 2.30
CA PHE A 39 24.16 0.51 2.30
C PHE A 39 24.80 0.47 0.92
N ARG A 40 24.04 0.70 -0.16
CA ARG A 40 24.60 0.77 -1.53
C ARG A 40 25.00 2.22 -1.84
N ARG A 41 26.32 2.46 -1.89
CA ARG A 41 26.97 3.80 -2.04
C ARG A 41 26.57 4.61 -3.28
N PHE A 42 25.82 4.06 -4.25
CA PHE A 42 25.48 4.71 -5.54
C PHE A 42 23.97 4.79 -5.83
N SER A 43 23.10 4.72 -4.82
CA SER A 43 21.77 4.13 -4.99
C SER A 43 20.57 5.05 -4.72
N ARG A 44 20.62 6.35 -5.00
CA ARG A 44 19.36 7.15 -5.00
C ARG A 44 18.33 6.59 -6.01
N SER A 45 18.79 5.88 -7.04
CA SER A 45 17.96 5.26 -8.08
C SER A 45 17.36 3.90 -7.73
N ASN A 46 17.75 3.25 -6.63
CA ASN A 46 17.25 1.89 -6.31
C ASN A 46 16.22 1.88 -5.18
N ASP A 47 15.67 3.04 -4.82
CA ASP A 47 14.46 3.07 -4.03
C ASP A 47 13.32 2.47 -4.88
N VAL A 48 12.60 1.52 -4.29
CA VAL A 48 11.48 0.85 -4.92
C VAL A 48 10.26 1.05 -4.04
N CYS A 49 9.12 1.36 -4.66
CA CYS A 49 7.84 1.35 -3.99
C CYS A 49 6.97 0.21 -4.52
N TYR A 50 6.28 -0.47 -3.62
CA TYR A 50 5.27 -1.47 -3.95
C TYR A 50 3.89 -0.91 -3.59
N LEU A 51 2.95 -1.04 -4.52
CA LEU A 51 1.57 -0.56 -4.38
C LEU A 51 0.61 -1.74 -4.57
N GLY A 52 -0.21 -2.03 -3.57
CA GLY A 52 -1.11 -3.19 -3.56
C GLY A 52 -2.53 -2.89 -4.04
N PHE A 53 -3.07 -3.77 -4.88
CA PHE A 53 -4.41 -3.65 -5.47
C PHE A 53 -5.21 -4.95 -5.33
N ASP A 54 -6.49 -4.83 -4.99
CA ASP A 54 -7.43 -5.97 -4.93
C ASP A 54 -7.90 -6.41 -6.31
N LYS A 55 -7.90 -5.48 -7.29
CA LYS A 55 -8.43 -5.71 -8.64
C LYS A 55 -7.39 -5.33 -9.69
N LEU A 56 -7.20 -6.21 -10.68
CA LEU A 56 -6.29 -5.96 -11.80
C LEU A 56 -6.65 -4.68 -12.57
N SER A 57 -7.95 -4.43 -12.79
CA SER A 57 -8.42 -3.25 -13.52
C SER A 57 -8.07 -1.93 -12.81
N GLN A 58 -8.03 -1.92 -11.47
CA GLN A 58 -7.57 -0.76 -10.71
C GLN A 58 -6.06 -0.56 -10.87
N ALA A 59 -5.28 -1.64 -10.77
CA ALA A 59 -3.84 -1.60 -11.00
C ALA A 59 -3.51 -1.09 -12.42
N GLN A 60 -4.22 -1.57 -13.44
CA GLN A 60 -4.01 -1.15 -14.83
C GLN A 60 -4.36 0.33 -15.07
N LYS A 61 -5.48 0.82 -14.53
CA LYS A 61 -5.84 2.23 -14.61
C LYS A 61 -4.79 3.12 -13.93
N PHE A 62 -4.30 2.68 -12.78
CA PHE A 62 -3.25 3.39 -12.07
C PHE A 62 -1.93 3.38 -12.86
N ALA A 63 -1.54 2.23 -13.42
CA ALA A 63 -0.39 2.09 -14.30
C ALA A 63 -0.44 3.02 -15.52
N GLN A 64 -1.61 3.22 -16.13
CA GLN A 64 -1.77 4.19 -17.21
C GLN A 64 -1.45 5.62 -16.74
N SER A 65 -1.89 6.00 -15.53
CA SER A 65 -1.58 7.32 -14.95
C SER A 65 -0.08 7.49 -14.67
N LEU A 66 0.59 6.43 -14.21
CA LEU A 66 2.05 6.42 -14.02
C LEU A 66 2.79 6.57 -15.35
N ALA A 67 2.33 5.87 -16.40
CA ALA A 67 2.93 5.95 -17.73
C ALA A 67 2.81 7.35 -18.33
N SER A 68 1.65 8.00 -18.20
CA SER A 68 1.44 9.39 -18.61
C SER A 68 2.34 10.38 -17.86
N SER A 69 2.81 10.01 -16.66
CA SER A 69 3.74 10.81 -15.86
C SER A 69 5.22 10.51 -16.14
N GLY A 70 5.51 9.63 -17.11
CA GLY A 70 6.88 9.22 -17.47
C GLY A 70 7.58 8.36 -16.42
N LEU A 71 6.84 7.79 -15.47
CA LEU A 71 7.41 7.00 -14.39
C LEU A 71 7.74 5.57 -14.84
N ARG A 72 8.82 5.01 -14.29
CA ARG A 72 9.23 3.63 -14.55
C ARG A 72 8.58 2.70 -13.55
N PHE A 73 7.81 1.72 -14.02
CA PHE A 73 7.11 0.76 -13.17
C PHE A 73 6.94 -0.60 -13.85
N SER A 74 6.56 -1.62 -13.07
CA SER A 74 6.04 -2.90 -13.57
C SER A 74 4.78 -3.31 -12.80
N VAL A 75 3.81 -3.88 -13.51
CA VAL A 75 2.62 -4.50 -12.92
C VAL A 75 2.87 -6.00 -12.80
N GLN A 76 2.62 -6.58 -11.62
CA GLN A 76 2.87 -8.00 -11.37
C GLN A 76 1.83 -8.60 -10.41
N LYS A 77 1.77 -9.94 -10.35
CA LYS A 77 1.01 -10.62 -9.31
C LYS A 77 1.66 -10.35 -7.94
N GLY A 78 0.84 -10.34 -6.89
CA GLY A 78 1.27 -10.12 -5.51
C GLY A 78 2.37 -11.09 -5.12
N GLN A 79 3.52 -10.55 -4.70
CA GLN A 79 4.68 -11.32 -4.27
C GLN A 79 5.30 -10.70 -3.01
N ILE A 80 5.40 -9.37 -2.98
CA ILE A 80 5.95 -8.63 -1.84
C ILE A 80 4.82 -8.21 -0.91
N LEU A 81 3.74 -7.67 -1.47
CA LEU A 81 2.55 -7.31 -0.72
C LEU A 81 1.56 -8.48 -0.72
N ILE A 82 1.88 -9.53 0.04
CA ILE A 82 1.14 -10.80 0.03
C ILE A 82 -0.36 -10.67 0.32
N GLN A 83 -0.79 -9.61 1.01
CA GLN A 83 -2.20 -9.34 1.26
C GLN A 83 -2.98 -8.84 0.02
N PHE A 84 -2.30 -8.51 -1.09
CA PHE A 84 -2.93 -8.04 -2.32
C PHE A 84 -2.59 -8.96 -3.50
N PRO A 85 -3.58 -9.35 -4.33
CA PRO A 85 -3.36 -10.24 -5.47
C PRO A 85 -2.56 -9.59 -6.61
N TYR A 86 -2.54 -8.26 -6.67
CA TYR A 86 -1.82 -7.49 -7.68
C TYR A 86 -0.98 -6.41 -7.03
N GLU A 87 0.22 -6.19 -7.56
CA GLU A 87 1.09 -5.13 -7.09
C GLU A 87 1.74 -4.38 -8.26
N ILE A 88 2.02 -3.10 -8.04
CA ILE A 88 2.85 -2.29 -8.92
C ILE A 88 4.16 -2.00 -8.22
N LYS A 89 5.25 -2.33 -8.91
CA LYS A 89 6.61 -2.00 -8.50
C LYS A 89 7.04 -0.73 -9.21
N LEU A 90 7.16 0.37 -8.48
CA LEU A 90 7.58 1.68 -8.95
C LEU A 90 9.06 1.90 -8.61
N PHE A 91 9.85 2.42 -9.56
CA PHE A 91 11.29 2.61 -9.39
C PHE A 91 11.66 4.10 -9.25
N GLY A 92 12.54 4.41 -8.30
CA GLY A 92 13.25 5.69 -8.21
C GLY A 92 12.46 6.88 -7.66
N ASP A 93 11.16 6.75 -7.40
CA ASP A 93 10.33 7.86 -6.89
C ASP A 93 9.70 7.52 -5.54
N THR A 94 10.29 8.06 -4.48
CA THR A 94 9.79 7.95 -3.10
C THR A 94 8.77 9.01 -2.73
N GLU A 95 8.70 10.13 -3.45
CA GLU A 95 7.73 11.19 -3.16
C GLU A 95 6.34 10.79 -3.64
N THR A 96 6.24 10.12 -4.80
CA THR A 96 4.99 9.51 -5.25
C THR A 96 4.48 8.50 -4.24
N ALA A 97 5.35 7.65 -3.68
CA ALA A 97 4.95 6.70 -2.62
C ALA A 97 4.34 7.38 -1.40
N LYS A 98 4.97 8.46 -0.90
CA LYS A 98 4.46 9.23 0.24
C LYS A 98 3.11 9.88 -0.05
N ARG A 99 2.94 10.48 -1.24
CA ARG A 99 1.67 11.08 -1.66
C ARG A 99 0.57 10.04 -1.73
N LEU A 100 0.84 8.87 -2.30
CA LEU A 100 -0.13 7.78 -2.39
C LEU A 100 -0.51 7.26 -1.01
N ALA A 101 0.46 7.07 -0.12
CA ALA A 101 0.18 6.65 1.24
C ALA A 101 -0.61 7.70 2.05
N TYR A 102 -0.42 8.98 1.76
CA TYR A 102 -1.24 10.05 2.34
C TYR A 102 -2.71 9.92 1.88
N TRP A 103 -2.95 9.77 0.58
CA TRP A 103 -4.30 9.62 0.05
C TRP A 103 -4.98 8.34 0.52
N ASP A 104 -4.26 7.22 0.57
CA ASP A 104 -4.76 5.94 1.05
C ASP A 104 -5.21 6.01 2.52
N ARG A 105 -4.42 6.65 3.39
CA ARG A 105 -4.80 6.88 4.79
C ARG A 105 -6.03 7.78 4.90
N LYS A 106 -6.10 8.85 4.12
CA LYS A 106 -7.23 9.80 4.13
C LYS A 106 -8.54 9.14 3.68
N ASP A 107 -8.50 8.24 2.70
CA ASP A 107 -9.67 7.48 2.27
C ASP A 107 -10.11 6.45 3.32
N HIS A 108 -9.15 5.81 3.99
CA HIS A 108 -9.43 4.93 5.12
C HIS A 108 -10.12 5.67 6.28
N ASP A 109 -9.67 6.87 6.63
CA ASP A 109 -10.27 7.68 7.69
C ASP A 109 -11.71 8.10 7.34
N ARG A 110 -11.95 8.52 6.09
CA ARG A 110 -13.30 8.90 5.62
C ARG A 110 -14.27 7.72 5.61
N ASN A 111 -13.81 6.53 5.20
CA ASN A 111 -14.65 5.33 5.24
C ASN A 111 -14.95 4.90 6.68
N SER A 112 -13.97 4.99 7.58
CA SER A 112 -14.15 4.66 8.99
C SER A 112 -15.15 5.60 9.67
N GLN A 113 -15.10 6.90 9.35
CA GLN A 113 -16.10 7.88 9.83
C GLN A 113 -17.50 7.62 9.28
N LYS A 114 -17.66 7.26 8.00
CA LYS A 114 -18.98 6.92 7.44
C LYS A 114 -19.61 5.68 8.08
N VAL A 115 -18.80 4.68 8.42
CA VAL A 115 -19.27 3.47 9.12
C VAL A 115 -19.69 3.81 10.55
N ALA A 116 -18.91 4.64 11.27
CA ALA A 116 -19.25 5.08 12.62
C ALA A 116 -20.56 5.88 12.67
N ILE A 117 -20.80 6.78 11.71
CA ILE A 117 -22.05 7.56 11.63
C ILE A 117 -23.25 6.65 11.35
N ARG A 118 -23.11 5.65 10.48
CA ARG A 118 -24.19 4.68 10.19
C ARG A 118 -24.51 3.77 11.37
N ALA A 119 -23.48 3.32 12.11
CA ALA A 119 -23.66 2.54 13.33
C ALA A 119 -24.31 3.37 14.45
N GLY A 120 -23.94 4.65 14.58
CA GLY A 120 -24.57 5.58 15.53
C GLY A 120 -26.02 5.93 15.19
N SER A 121 -26.40 5.96 13.91
CA SER A 121 -27.79 6.20 13.49
C SER A 121 -28.73 5.00 13.64
N ALA A 122 -28.20 3.77 13.71
CA ALA A 122 -29.02 2.57 13.88
C ALA A 122 -29.48 2.35 15.33
N SER A 123 -28.84 3.00 16.31
CA SER A 123 -29.18 2.88 17.73
C SER A 123 -30.32 3.80 18.21
N LEU A 124 -30.86 4.67 17.35
CA LEU A 124 -31.86 5.67 17.74
C LEU A 124 -33.31 5.30 17.37
N HIS A 125 -33.56 4.11 16.83
CA HIS A 125 -34.91 3.65 16.44
C HIS A 125 -35.43 2.44 17.24
N ALA A 126 -34.73 2.05 18.31
CA ALA A 126 -35.17 1.00 19.23
C ALA A 126 -35.34 1.57 20.64
N ALA A 127 -36.39 2.36 20.84
CA ALA A 127 -36.92 2.74 22.15
C ALA A 127 -38.45 2.84 22.05
#